data_AF-A0A849CAZ1-F1
#
_entry.id   AF-A0A849CAZ1-F1
#
_cell.length_a   1.000
_cell.length_b   1.000
_cell.length_c   1.000
_cell.angle_alpha   90.00
_cell.angle_beta   90.00
_cell.angle_gamma   90.00
#
_symmetry.space_group_name_H-M   'P 1'
#
loop_
_entity.id
_entity.type
_entity.pdbx_description
1 polymer ?
#
loop_
_entity_poly.entity_id
_entity_poly.type
_entity_poly.pdbx_seq_one_letter_code
_entity_poly.pdbx_strand_id
1 'polypeptide(L)'
;MTVDYYDLGTYSRSVTVAAPAAQLWFDRGLAWTYAFNHEEAARCFSRVLVEDPGCAMAHWGLAFVSGPNYNKPWVSFDGVELAESVVRAHDAALRATELADSAAPVERALIEALVARYPGKLLEGDGSEWNRGYADAMREVYARFPDDPDVATLFADALMNITPWALWDQRGGAPGAGAYTLEAKAVLERALADAWGHDHPGVLHIYLHLMEMSPTPEAALPAADRLRGLVPDAGHLQHMPSHIDVLCGDYRAVVSANSAAITADEKYVRAAGEINFYTLYRAHNYHFKIYGAMFLGQLGTALETVAQLENSIPEELLRVPSPPMADWLESFVSMRVHVLIRFGQWARLIDLPPPKDPDLYRVTTAMLHYGQGVAYSATGRIAEAEAAQRRFLVALERVPESRMLFNNTCRDILAIAAAMLEGELRYRKGDYDKAFRALRLSIELDDNLPYDEPWGWMQPTRHAYGALLLEQGHIAEAEAVYRADLGLDDTLPRGSQHPANVWSLHGFHECLVRLGKTGEAQLIEKQLKFAAAVADVPIEASCCCRLPTVAEGQSHCRDPSAQS
;
A
#
# COMPACT_ATOMS: atom_id res chain seq x y z
N MET A 1 27.21 -16.11 20.26
CA MET A 1 26.01 -16.41 19.44
C MET A 1 24.82 -16.45 20.37
N THR A 2 24.08 -15.34 20.53
CA THR A 2 22.80 -15.36 21.23
C THR A 2 21.80 -16.06 20.32
N VAL A 3 21.24 -17.18 20.80
CA VAL A 3 20.44 -18.12 20.01
C VAL A 3 19.03 -17.59 19.68
N ASP A 4 18.57 -16.46 20.24
CA ASP A 4 17.26 -15.89 19.92
C ASP A 4 17.37 -14.42 19.45
N TYR A 5 17.88 -14.19 18.24
CA TYR A 5 17.65 -12.93 17.52
C TYR A 5 16.96 -13.25 16.18
N TYR A 6 16.39 -12.25 15.53
CA TYR A 6 15.69 -12.40 14.25
C TYR A 6 16.59 -13.03 13.18
N ASP A 7 15.98 -13.84 12.31
CA ASP A 7 16.62 -14.35 11.09
C ASP A 7 16.59 -13.27 9.99
N LEU A 8 17.70 -12.54 9.85
CA LEU A 8 17.87 -11.48 8.85
C LEU A 8 18.62 -11.97 7.60
N GLY A 9 18.70 -13.29 7.40
CA GLY A 9 19.44 -13.87 6.28
C GLY A 9 20.97 -13.74 6.43
N THR A 10 21.67 -13.75 5.31
CA THR A 10 23.14 -13.82 5.25
C THR A 10 23.81 -12.52 4.80
N TYR A 11 23.04 -11.43 4.69
CA TYR A 11 23.57 -10.12 4.33
C TYR A 11 24.63 -9.65 5.34
N SER A 12 25.70 -9.04 4.83
CA SER A 12 26.78 -8.46 5.64
C SER A 12 27.49 -7.36 4.87
N ARG A 13 27.87 -6.27 5.57
CA ARG A 13 28.71 -5.19 5.06
C ARG A 13 29.91 -5.02 5.99
N SER A 14 31.09 -5.40 5.52
CA SER A 14 32.32 -5.18 6.30
C SER A 14 32.55 -3.69 6.59
N VAL A 15 32.78 -3.37 7.85
CA VAL A 15 33.11 -2.01 8.31
C VAL A 15 34.32 -2.00 9.24
N THR A 16 34.94 -0.83 9.40
CA THR A 16 36.06 -0.62 10.31
C THR A 16 35.56 -0.66 11.76
N VAL A 17 35.70 -1.83 12.39
CA VAL A 17 35.34 -2.08 13.80
C VAL A 17 36.39 -2.91 14.52
N ALA A 18 36.48 -2.72 15.83
CA ALA A 18 37.45 -3.40 16.69
C ALA A 18 37.03 -4.82 17.13
N ALA A 19 35.74 -5.18 17.00
CA ALA A 19 35.21 -6.43 17.53
C ALA A 19 34.24 -7.15 16.56
N PRO A 20 34.29 -8.49 16.44
CA PRO A 20 33.32 -9.25 15.65
C PRO A 20 31.86 -9.07 16.09
N ALA A 21 31.63 -8.82 17.38
CA ALA A 21 30.30 -8.51 17.91
C ALA A 21 29.76 -7.18 17.37
N ALA A 22 30.62 -6.16 17.24
CA ALA A 22 30.28 -4.87 16.66
C ALA A 22 29.92 -5.02 15.16
N GLN A 23 30.68 -5.82 14.40
CA GLN A 23 30.38 -6.13 13.00
C GLN A 23 28.99 -6.78 12.84
N LEU A 24 28.69 -7.79 13.68
CA LEU A 24 27.39 -8.46 13.64
C LEU A 24 26.22 -7.50 13.92
N TRP A 25 26.36 -6.61 14.90
CA TRP A 25 25.32 -5.61 15.19
C TRP A 25 25.20 -4.56 14.09
N PHE A 26 26.29 -4.23 13.40
CA PHE A 26 26.27 -3.32 12.25
C PHE A 26 25.51 -3.94 11.08
N ASP A 27 25.82 -5.20 10.73
CA ASP A 27 25.13 -5.94 9.68
C ASP A 27 23.61 -6.01 9.94
N ARG A 28 23.22 -6.29 11.18
CA ARG A 28 21.81 -6.28 11.61
C ARG A 28 21.18 -4.91 11.50
N GLY A 29 21.90 -3.87 11.91
CA GLY A 29 21.43 -2.48 11.82
C GLY A 29 21.14 -2.09 10.38
N LEU A 30 22.05 -2.39 9.46
CA LEU A 30 21.89 -2.05 8.05
C LEU A 30 20.83 -2.92 7.36
N ALA A 31 20.68 -4.20 7.73
CA ALA A 31 19.56 -5.03 7.28
C ALA A 31 18.20 -4.44 7.71
N TRP A 32 18.07 -3.98 8.97
CA TRP A 32 16.86 -3.31 9.44
C TRP A 32 16.64 -1.94 8.81
N THR A 33 17.71 -1.22 8.48
CA THR A 33 17.64 0.00 7.68
C THR A 33 17.03 -0.28 6.32
N TYR A 34 17.49 -1.31 5.60
CA TYR A 34 16.87 -1.70 4.32
C TYR A 34 15.46 -2.25 4.50
N ALA A 35 15.12 -2.83 5.64
CA ALA A 35 13.74 -3.19 5.95
C ALA A 35 12.84 -2.01 6.38
N PHE A 36 13.34 -0.78 6.35
CA PHE A 36 12.65 0.43 6.82
C PHE A 36 12.17 0.38 8.29
N ASN A 37 12.67 -0.55 9.10
CA ASN A 37 12.46 -0.56 10.55
C ASN A 37 13.57 0.25 11.23
N HIS A 38 13.46 1.58 11.10
CA HIS A 38 14.47 2.52 11.58
C HIS A 38 14.67 2.49 13.10
N GLU A 39 13.62 2.18 13.87
CA GLU A 39 13.71 2.06 15.33
C GLU A 39 14.61 0.89 15.76
N GLU A 40 14.42 -0.30 15.17
CA GLU A 40 15.27 -1.46 15.47
C GLU A 40 16.67 -1.32 14.87
N ALA A 41 16.80 -0.67 13.71
CA ALA A 41 18.10 -0.29 13.16
C ALA A 41 18.88 0.63 14.12
N ALA A 42 18.24 1.66 14.68
CA ALA A 42 18.86 2.54 15.66
C ALA A 42 19.29 1.80 16.94
N ARG A 43 18.49 0.82 17.40
CA ARG A 43 18.86 -0.08 18.52
C ARG A 43 20.09 -0.90 18.18
N CYS A 44 20.19 -1.44 16.96
CA CYS A 44 21.35 -2.19 16.50
C CYS A 44 22.61 -1.32 16.45
N PHE A 45 22.55 -0.14 15.82
CA PHE A 45 23.70 0.79 15.79
C PHE A 45 24.11 1.26 17.19
N SER A 46 23.15 1.47 18.10
CA SER A 46 23.46 1.75 19.50
C SER A 46 24.20 0.60 20.18
N ARG A 47 23.89 -0.67 19.83
CA ARG A 47 24.63 -1.84 20.30
C ARG A 47 26.04 -1.90 19.73
N VAL A 48 26.26 -1.50 18.48
CA VAL A 48 27.61 -1.37 17.92
C VAL A 48 28.46 -0.45 18.80
N LEU A 49 27.93 0.70 19.22
CA LEU A 49 28.65 1.66 20.08
C LEU A 49 28.91 1.16 21.51
N VAL A 50 28.15 0.17 22.01
CA VAL A 50 28.46 -0.50 23.29
C VAL A 50 29.69 -1.40 23.14
N GLU A 51 29.82 -2.09 22.01
CA GLU A 51 30.92 -3.01 21.72
C GLU A 51 32.18 -2.28 21.22
N ASP A 52 32.00 -1.20 20.45
CA ASP A 52 33.04 -0.37 19.88
C ASP A 52 32.61 1.12 19.84
N PRO A 53 32.90 1.89 20.91
CA PRO A 53 32.57 3.32 20.97
C PRO A 53 33.29 4.20 19.94
N GLY A 54 34.33 3.67 19.27
CA GLY A 54 35.08 4.36 18.23
C GLY A 54 34.54 4.13 16.82
N CYS A 55 33.51 3.31 16.64
CA CYS A 55 32.96 2.98 15.34
C CYS A 55 32.25 4.19 14.69
N ALA A 56 32.92 4.82 13.73
CA ALA A 56 32.37 5.95 12.98
C ALA A 56 31.09 5.58 12.21
N MET A 57 31.04 4.37 11.63
CA MET A 57 29.89 3.89 10.87
C MET A 57 28.65 3.63 11.73
N ALA A 58 28.79 3.34 13.02
CA ALA A 58 27.65 3.22 13.92
C ALA A 58 26.96 4.59 14.14
N HIS A 59 27.75 5.66 14.26
CA HIS A 59 27.23 7.02 14.31
C HIS A 59 26.60 7.44 12.97
N TRP A 60 27.21 7.05 11.84
CA TRP A 60 26.60 7.21 10.51
C TRP A 60 25.23 6.52 10.42
N GLY A 61 25.13 5.28 10.90
CA GLY A 61 23.89 4.51 10.88
C GLY A 61 22.80 5.17 11.72
N LEU A 62 23.13 5.63 12.93
CA LEU A 62 22.21 6.40 13.79
C LEU A 62 21.71 7.67 13.11
N ALA A 63 22.61 8.41 12.44
CA ALA A 63 22.22 9.60 11.71
C ALA A 63 21.33 9.26 10.50
N PHE A 64 21.65 8.22 9.73
CA PHE A 64 20.88 7.81 8.56
C PHE A 64 19.43 7.49 8.92
N VAL A 65 19.21 6.64 9.94
CA VAL A 65 17.86 6.18 10.32
C VAL A 65 17.05 7.22 11.11
N SER A 66 17.67 8.34 11.50
CA SER A 66 16.99 9.45 12.20
C SER A 66 16.28 10.41 11.24
N GLY A 67 16.47 10.29 9.93
CA GLY A 67 15.83 11.15 8.93
C GLY A 67 14.76 10.44 8.11
N PRO A 68 14.31 11.07 7.01
CA PRO A 68 13.23 10.55 6.18
C PRO A 68 13.68 9.32 5.40
N ASN A 69 12.69 8.59 4.89
CA ASN A 69 12.86 7.61 3.82
C ASN A 69 11.75 7.81 2.78
N TYR A 70 11.76 6.99 1.72
CA TYR A 70 10.81 7.09 0.62
C TYR A 70 9.33 7.10 1.09
N ASN A 71 9.01 6.34 2.13
CA ASN A 71 7.64 6.20 2.66
C ASN A 71 7.30 7.21 3.76
N LYS A 72 8.29 7.90 4.32
CA LYS A 72 8.11 8.97 5.32
C LYS A 72 9.00 10.17 4.96
N PRO A 73 8.57 11.03 4.03
CA PRO A 73 9.31 12.25 3.69
C PRO A 73 9.29 13.26 4.86
N TRP A 74 10.16 14.28 4.80
CA TRP A 74 10.28 15.30 5.86
C TRP A 74 8.95 15.98 6.24
N VAL A 75 8.10 16.23 5.25
CA VAL A 75 6.77 16.84 5.45
C VAL A 75 5.83 15.99 6.30
N SER A 76 6.14 14.70 6.50
CA SER A 76 5.38 13.76 7.33
C SER A 76 5.81 13.76 8.80
N PHE A 77 6.89 14.44 9.16
CA PHE A 77 7.34 14.55 10.56
C PHE A 77 6.59 15.72 11.22
N ASP A 78 5.91 15.45 12.33
CA ASP A 78 5.27 16.52 13.10
C ASP A 78 6.31 17.43 13.77
N GLY A 79 5.92 18.64 14.21
CA GLY A 79 6.87 19.64 14.69
C GLY A 79 7.77 19.20 15.85
N VAL A 80 7.29 18.32 16.75
CA VAL A 80 8.10 17.77 17.85
C VAL A 80 9.05 16.71 17.31
N GLU A 81 8.51 15.74 16.57
CA GLU A 81 9.28 14.66 15.98
C GLU A 81 10.39 15.19 15.05
N LEU A 82 10.07 16.17 14.21
CA LEU A 82 11.00 16.81 13.29
C LEU A 82 12.16 17.45 14.05
N ALA A 83 11.87 18.26 15.08
CA ALA A 83 12.88 18.96 15.86
C ALA A 83 13.85 17.98 16.56
N GLU A 84 13.34 16.89 17.12
CA GLU A 84 14.18 15.86 17.72
C GLU A 84 15.01 15.09 16.69
N SER A 85 14.40 14.76 15.55
CA SER A 85 15.01 13.99 14.47
C SER A 85 16.19 14.74 13.84
N VAL A 86 16.02 16.02 13.49
CA VAL A 86 17.08 16.82 12.85
C VAL A 86 18.27 17.03 13.78
N VAL A 87 18.04 17.27 15.08
CA VAL A 87 19.12 17.43 16.07
C VAL A 87 19.90 16.13 16.21
N ARG A 88 19.20 15.01 16.39
CA ARG A 88 19.81 13.69 16.56
C ARG A 88 20.62 13.30 15.32
N ALA A 89 20.05 13.49 14.13
CA ALA A 89 20.67 13.17 12.86
C ALA A 89 21.94 13.99 12.62
N HIS A 90 21.87 15.30 12.81
CA HIS A 90 23.01 16.21 12.66
C HIS A 90 24.14 15.89 13.65
N ASP A 91 23.81 15.70 14.94
CA ASP A 91 24.83 15.43 15.96
C ASP A 91 25.53 14.09 15.74
N ALA A 92 24.79 13.06 15.33
CA ALA A 92 25.36 11.77 14.97
C ALA A 92 26.23 11.86 13.69
N ALA A 93 25.85 12.65 12.69
CA ALA A 93 26.64 12.85 11.47
C ALA A 93 27.98 13.56 11.76
N LEU A 94 27.97 14.60 12.60
CA LEU A 94 29.20 15.25 13.05
C LEU A 94 30.09 14.30 13.85
N ARG A 95 29.49 13.52 14.75
CA ARG A 95 30.26 12.55 15.53
C ARG A 95 30.90 11.46 14.66
N ALA A 96 30.20 11.00 13.62
CA ALA A 96 30.77 10.09 12.64
C ALA A 96 31.98 10.72 11.93
N THR A 97 31.89 12.00 11.57
CA THR A 97 32.97 12.76 10.92
C THR A 97 34.21 12.88 11.82
N GLU A 98 34.03 13.17 13.12
CA GLU A 98 35.13 13.24 14.09
C GLU A 98 35.91 11.92 14.25
N LEU A 99 35.27 10.79 13.97
CA LEU A 99 35.84 9.44 14.12
C LEU A 99 36.30 8.84 12.78
N ALA A 100 36.13 9.56 11.67
CA ALA A 100 36.32 9.03 10.32
C ALA A 100 37.80 8.85 9.92
N ASP A 101 38.76 9.39 10.67
CA ASP A 101 40.20 9.37 10.32
C ASP A 101 40.74 7.94 10.13
N SER A 102 40.25 6.97 10.90
CA SER A 102 40.63 5.56 10.82
C SER A 102 39.73 4.72 9.92
N ALA A 103 38.63 5.28 9.40
CA ALA A 103 37.63 4.55 8.62
C ALA A 103 38.13 4.22 7.20
N ALA A 104 37.62 3.14 6.63
CA ALA A 104 37.95 2.74 5.27
C ALA A 104 37.55 3.83 4.24
N PRO A 105 38.19 3.91 3.06
CA PRO A 105 37.92 4.98 2.09
C PRO A 105 36.44 5.13 1.69
N VAL A 106 35.69 4.03 1.57
CA VAL A 106 34.26 4.05 1.25
C VAL A 106 33.41 4.53 2.42
N GLU A 107 33.74 4.11 3.65
CA GLU A 107 33.06 4.54 4.88
C GLU A 107 33.22 6.05 5.07
N ARG A 108 34.45 6.56 4.90
CA ARG A 108 34.72 8.00 4.94
C ARG A 108 33.88 8.78 3.93
N ALA A 109 33.78 8.29 2.70
CA ALA A 109 32.98 8.96 1.68
C ALA A 109 31.48 8.96 2.01
N LEU A 110 30.95 7.87 2.57
CA LEU A 110 29.57 7.80 3.05
C LEU A 110 29.31 8.73 4.24
N ILE A 111 30.25 8.85 5.17
CA ILE A 111 30.20 9.78 6.30
C ILE A 111 30.22 11.23 5.81
N GLU A 112 31.14 11.57 4.92
CA GLU A 112 31.27 12.89 4.31
C GLU A 112 29.96 13.29 3.59
N ALA A 113 29.33 12.36 2.85
CA ALA A 113 28.06 12.60 2.17
C ALA A 113 26.89 12.81 3.16
N LEU A 114 26.87 12.11 4.30
CA LEU A 114 25.78 12.19 5.26
C LEU A 114 25.66 13.58 5.92
N VAL A 115 26.76 14.33 6.01
CA VAL A 115 26.74 15.73 6.47
C VAL A 115 25.88 16.60 5.55
N ALA A 116 25.82 16.32 4.25
CA ALA A 116 24.95 17.03 3.31
C ALA A 116 23.46 16.67 3.49
N ARG A 117 23.15 15.49 4.06
CA ARG A 117 21.77 15.09 4.41
C ARG A 117 21.25 15.87 5.62
N TYR A 118 22.14 16.27 6.52
CA TYR A 118 21.81 16.98 7.76
C TYR A 118 22.78 18.16 7.97
N PRO A 119 22.67 19.25 7.19
CA PRO A 119 23.61 20.38 7.24
C PRO A 119 23.44 21.26 8.49
N GLY A 120 22.37 21.08 9.28
CA GLY A 120 22.13 21.85 10.49
C GLY A 120 21.13 21.18 11.44
N LYS A 121 20.87 21.84 12.58
CA LYS A 121 19.91 21.39 13.60
C LYS A 121 18.50 21.96 13.42
N LEU A 122 18.26 22.65 12.32
CA LEU A 122 16.99 23.26 11.99
C LEU A 122 16.73 23.01 10.51
N LEU A 123 15.64 22.34 10.19
CA LEU A 123 15.16 22.23 8.83
C LEU A 123 14.24 23.42 8.54
N GLU A 124 14.63 24.24 7.57
CA GLU A 124 13.80 25.30 7.02
C GLU A 124 13.12 24.80 5.73
N GLY A 125 11.82 25.04 5.59
CA GLY A 125 11.05 24.58 4.42
C GLY A 125 10.66 23.11 4.49
N ASP A 126 10.59 22.46 3.33
CA ASP A 126 10.03 21.11 3.14
C ASP A 126 11.09 19.98 3.07
N GLY A 127 12.38 20.31 3.22
CA GLY A 127 13.47 19.34 3.12
C GLY A 127 14.02 19.10 1.72
N SER A 128 13.46 19.72 0.67
CA SER A 128 13.88 19.51 -0.72
C SER A 128 15.35 19.85 -0.98
N GLU A 129 15.87 20.90 -0.35
CA GLU A 129 17.28 21.30 -0.49
C GLU A 129 18.23 20.30 0.16
N TRP A 130 17.86 19.75 1.31
CA TRP A 130 18.65 18.73 2.02
C TRP A 130 18.67 17.43 1.23
N ASN A 131 17.53 17.01 0.67
CA ASN A 131 17.44 15.81 -0.16
C ASN A 131 18.30 15.93 -1.43
N ARG A 132 18.26 17.09 -2.12
CA ARG A 132 19.14 17.36 -3.27
C ARG A 132 20.61 17.36 -2.87
N GLY A 133 20.97 18.06 -1.80
CA GLY A 133 22.35 18.12 -1.32
C GLY A 133 22.91 16.74 -0.99
N TYR A 134 22.12 15.87 -0.35
CA TYR A 134 22.52 14.50 -0.08
C TYR A 134 22.66 13.65 -1.35
N ALA A 135 21.71 13.75 -2.27
CA ALA A 135 21.76 13.02 -3.54
C ALA A 135 22.98 13.42 -4.39
N ASP A 136 23.30 14.71 -4.44
CA ASP A 136 24.49 15.22 -5.13
C ASP A 136 25.79 14.71 -4.48
N ALA A 137 25.85 14.68 -3.14
CA ALA A 137 26.99 14.11 -2.44
C ALA A 137 27.12 12.59 -2.68
N MET A 138 26.01 11.86 -2.66
CA MET A 138 26.00 10.42 -2.94
C MET A 138 26.35 10.09 -4.39
N ARG A 139 26.06 10.98 -5.35
CA ARG A 139 26.51 10.83 -6.75
C ARG A 139 28.03 10.77 -6.85
N GLU A 140 28.73 11.62 -6.10
CA GLU A 140 30.19 11.60 -6.03
C GLU A 140 30.73 10.33 -5.34
N VAL A 141 30.03 9.83 -4.31
CA VAL A 141 30.39 8.56 -3.67
C VAL A 141 30.23 7.39 -4.66
N TYR A 142 29.11 7.33 -5.38
CA TYR A 142 28.87 6.30 -6.38
C TYR A 142 29.89 6.33 -7.52
N ALA A 143 30.27 7.52 -8.00
CA ALA A 143 31.31 7.65 -9.02
C ALA A 143 32.68 7.10 -8.55
N ARG A 144 32.98 7.17 -7.25
CA ARG A 144 34.22 6.65 -6.66
C ARG A 144 34.17 5.16 -6.33
N PHE A 145 32.99 4.65 -5.97
CA PHE A 145 32.77 3.26 -5.55
C PHE A 145 31.60 2.62 -6.30
N PRO A 146 31.67 2.54 -7.65
CA PRO A 146 30.53 2.13 -8.47
C PRO A 146 30.17 0.64 -8.33
N ASP A 147 31.09 -0.18 -7.81
CA ASP A 147 30.93 -1.62 -7.66
C ASP A 147 30.53 -2.06 -6.23
N ASP A 148 30.20 -1.10 -5.35
CA ASP A 148 29.71 -1.35 -4.00
C ASP A 148 28.16 -1.34 -4.00
N PRO A 149 27.48 -2.46 -3.66
CA PRO A 149 26.02 -2.52 -3.67
C PRO A 149 25.34 -1.63 -2.66
N ASP A 150 25.93 -1.41 -1.50
CA ASP A 150 25.34 -0.53 -0.49
C ASP A 150 25.44 0.91 -0.98
N VAL A 151 26.55 1.29 -1.62
CA VAL A 151 26.70 2.63 -2.24
C VAL A 151 25.69 2.81 -3.37
N ALA A 152 25.52 1.82 -4.26
CA ALA A 152 24.52 1.86 -5.32
C ALA A 152 23.10 2.01 -4.76
N THR A 153 22.77 1.23 -3.72
CA THR A 153 21.48 1.28 -3.02
C THR A 153 21.24 2.67 -2.41
N LEU A 154 22.18 3.16 -1.60
CA LEU A 154 22.06 4.44 -0.89
C LEU A 154 21.99 5.62 -1.85
N PHE A 155 22.68 5.55 -2.99
CA PHE A 155 22.59 6.58 -4.02
C PHE A 155 21.23 6.57 -4.72
N ALA A 156 20.73 5.39 -5.11
CA ALA A 156 19.41 5.27 -5.71
C ALA A 156 18.30 5.72 -4.75
N ASP A 157 18.37 5.33 -3.46
CA ASP A 157 17.48 5.82 -2.40
C ASP A 157 17.54 7.36 -2.31
N ALA A 158 18.73 7.96 -2.27
CA ALA A 158 18.88 9.41 -2.22
C ALA A 158 18.21 10.13 -3.41
N LEU A 159 18.34 9.57 -4.63
CA LEU A 159 17.69 10.11 -5.83
C LEU A 159 16.16 10.03 -5.74
N MET A 160 15.62 8.90 -5.26
CA MET A 160 14.18 8.69 -5.12
C MET A 160 13.56 9.62 -4.07
N ASN A 161 14.28 9.91 -2.98
CA ASN A 161 13.84 10.82 -1.92
C ASN A 161 13.77 12.31 -2.36
N ILE A 162 14.24 12.67 -3.57
CA ILE A 162 14.03 14.02 -4.12
C ILE A 162 12.55 14.22 -4.51
N THR A 163 11.90 13.18 -5.02
CA THR A 163 10.50 13.20 -5.48
C THR A 163 9.77 11.93 -5.01
N PRO A 164 9.65 11.71 -3.69
CA PRO A 164 8.99 10.53 -3.15
C PRO A 164 7.54 10.47 -3.65
N TRP A 165 7.10 9.28 -4.08
CA TRP A 165 5.77 9.06 -4.67
C TRP A 165 5.46 9.89 -5.93
N ALA A 166 6.49 10.42 -6.60
CA ALA A 166 6.38 11.17 -7.85
C ALA A 166 7.45 10.74 -8.87
N LEU A 167 7.86 9.48 -8.83
CA LEU A 167 8.91 8.92 -9.70
C LEU A 167 8.45 8.76 -11.15
N TRP A 168 7.16 8.53 -11.37
CA TRP A 168 6.56 8.35 -12.70
C TRP A 168 5.27 9.16 -12.80
N ASP A 169 5.04 9.77 -13.96
CA ASP A 169 3.73 10.29 -14.33
C ASP A 169 2.77 9.13 -14.58
N GLN A 170 1.78 8.99 -13.70
CA GLN A 170 0.83 7.88 -13.76
C GLN A 170 0.04 7.84 -15.06
N ARG A 171 -0.30 8.99 -15.65
CA ARG A 171 -1.10 9.05 -16.88
C ARG A 171 -0.26 8.85 -18.13
N GLY A 172 0.88 9.52 -18.22
CA GLY A 172 1.74 9.47 -19.40
C GLY A 172 2.77 8.33 -19.42
N GLY A 173 3.05 7.71 -18.26
CA GLY A 173 4.09 6.69 -18.11
C GLY A 173 5.53 7.21 -18.24
N ALA A 174 5.71 8.52 -18.43
CA ALA A 174 7.03 9.14 -18.46
C ALA A 174 7.60 9.28 -17.04
N PRO A 175 8.93 9.43 -16.87
CA PRO A 175 9.51 9.84 -15.60
C PRO A 175 8.84 11.11 -15.06
N GLY A 176 8.60 11.16 -13.76
CA GLY A 176 7.99 12.32 -13.10
C GLY A 176 8.80 13.60 -13.29
N ALA A 177 8.12 14.74 -13.30
CA ALA A 177 8.79 16.03 -13.47
C ALA A 177 9.76 16.30 -12.30
N GLY A 178 11.04 16.53 -12.61
CA GLY A 178 12.08 16.75 -11.61
C GLY A 178 12.58 15.46 -10.92
N ALA A 179 12.04 14.30 -11.29
CA ALA A 179 12.49 13.02 -10.77
C ALA A 179 13.76 12.53 -11.49
N TYR A 180 14.66 11.91 -10.73
CA TYR A 180 15.88 11.29 -11.25
C TYR A 180 15.69 9.79 -11.53
N THR A 181 14.46 9.40 -11.86
CA THR A 181 14.00 8.01 -12.02
C THR A 181 14.88 7.19 -12.95
N LEU A 182 15.25 7.75 -14.11
CA LEU A 182 16.09 7.03 -15.08
C LEU A 182 17.53 6.85 -14.61
N GLU A 183 18.06 7.79 -13.83
CA GLU A 183 19.39 7.68 -13.23
C GLU A 183 19.38 6.59 -12.14
N ALA A 184 18.41 6.64 -11.22
CA ALA A 184 18.23 5.61 -10.20
C ALA A 184 18.03 4.22 -10.82
N LYS A 185 17.22 4.13 -11.89
CA LYS A 185 17.00 2.89 -12.64
C LYS A 185 18.29 2.34 -13.22
N ALA A 186 19.10 3.18 -13.86
CA ALA A 186 20.37 2.75 -14.45
C ALA A 186 21.36 2.25 -13.39
N VAL A 187 21.43 2.91 -12.23
CA VAL A 187 22.27 2.49 -11.10
C VAL A 187 21.86 1.11 -10.59
N LEU A 188 20.57 0.91 -10.35
CA LEU A 188 20.04 -0.35 -9.81
C LEU A 188 20.11 -1.49 -10.82
N GLU A 189 19.77 -1.26 -12.09
CA GLU A 189 19.87 -2.30 -13.13
C GLU A 189 21.31 -2.73 -13.39
N ARG A 190 22.27 -1.81 -13.28
CA ARG A 190 23.69 -2.16 -13.30
C ARG A 190 24.07 -3.06 -12.12
N ALA A 191 23.64 -2.70 -10.90
CA ALA A 191 23.90 -3.53 -9.71
C ALA A 191 23.25 -4.92 -9.81
N LEU A 192 22.01 -5.01 -10.31
CA LEU A 192 21.30 -6.27 -10.50
C LEU A 192 21.91 -7.18 -11.57
N ALA A 193 22.62 -6.60 -12.55
CA ALA A 193 23.34 -7.35 -13.57
C ALA A 193 24.61 -8.03 -13.03
N ASP A 194 25.15 -7.56 -11.90
CA ASP A 194 26.34 -8.10 -11.27
C ASP A 194 26.01 -9.11 -10.15
N ALA A 195 26.88 -10.09 -9.94
CA ALA A 195 26.66 -11.17 -8.97
C ALA A 195 26.54 -10.68 -7.51
N TRP A 196 27.15 -9.53 -7.18
CA TRP A 196 27.13 -8.96 -5.83
C TRP A 196 25.84 -8.18 -5.53
N GLY A 197 25.18 -7.61 -6.54
CA GLY A 197 23.94 -6.84 -6.36
C GLY A 197 22.68 -7.66 -6.57
N HIS A 198 22.81 -8.78 -7.28
CA HIS A 198 21.72 -9.69 -7.63
C HIS A 198 20.89 -10.18 -6.42
N ASP A 199 21.52 -10.51 -5.30
CA ASP A 199 20.85 -10.96 -4.06
C ASP A 199 21.02 -9.94 -2.92
N HIS A 200 21.25 -8.67 -3.25
CA HIS A 200 21.42 -7.62 -2.24
C HIS A 200 20.06 -7.07 -1.78
N PRO A 201 19.70 -7.16 -0.49
CA PRO A 201 18.36 -6.81 -0.02
C PRO A 201 18.00 -5.35 -0.32
N GLY A 202 18.96 -4.43 -0.15
CA GLY A 202 18.74 -3.02 -0.46
C GLY A 202 18.57 -2.73 -1.96
N VAL A 203 19.31 -3.42 -2.84
CA VAL A 203 19.20 -3.17 -4.29
C VAL A 203 17.84 -3.67 -4.79
N LEU A 204 17.46 -4.88 -4.36
CA LEU A 204 16.18 -5.47 -4.69
C LEU A 204 15.02 -4.61 -4.17
N HIS A 205 15.04 -4.22 -2.90
CA HIS A 205 14.00 -3.39 -2.28
C HIS A 205 13.78 -2.07 -3.01
N ILE A 206 14.86 -1.29 -3.19
CA ILE A 206 14.76 0.04 -3.81
C ILE A 206 14.36 -0.07 -5.28
N TYR A 207 14.75 -1.14 -5.98
CA TYR A 207 14.29 -1.39 -7.36
C TYR A 207 12.79 -1.69 -7.43
N LEU A 208 12.23 -2.43 -6.46
CA LEU A 208 10.77 -2.66 -6.43
C LEU A 208 10.01 -1.34 -6.23
N HIS A 209 10.42 -0.51 -5.26
CA HIS A 209 9.82 0.82 -5.06
C HIS A 209 9.95 1.73 -6.28
N LEU A 210 11.08 1.66 -6.99
CA LEU A 210 11.25 2.44 -8.22
C LEU A 210 10.29 1.99 -9.33
N MET A 211 10.00 0.70 -9.41
CA MET A 211 9.27 0.09 -10.53
C MET A 211 7.77 -0.05 -10.27
N GLU A 212 7.30 0.02 -9.03
CA GLU A 212 5.88 -0.10 -8.68
C GLU A 212 5.02 0.97 -9.37
N MET A 213 5.50 2.21 -9.41
CA MET A 213 4.81 3.31 -10.10
C MET A 213 5.00 3.32 -11.63
N SER A 214 5.80 2.41 -12.19
CA SER A 214 6.24 2.46 -13.60
C SER A 214 5.15 2.00 -14.57
N PRO A 215 5.25 2.34 -15.87
CA PRO A 215 4.36 1.77 -16.89
C PRO A 215 4.63 0.28 -17.18
N THR A 216 5.73 -0.28 -16.66
CA THR A 216 6.16 -1.67 -16.93
C THR A 216 6.62 -2.36 -15.63
N PRO A 217 5.74 -2.49 -14.61
CA PRO A 217 6.11 -3.08 -13.32
C PRO A 217 6.60 -4.53 -13.48
N GLU A 218 6.15 -5.26 -14.50
CA GLU A 218 6.57 -6.63 -14.80
C GLU A 218 8.08 -6.80 -15.02
N ALA A 219 8.80 -5.73 -15.37
CA ALA A 219 10.26 -5.76 -15.47
C ALA A 219 10.94 -6.07 -14.12
N ALA A 220 10.25 -5.82 -13.00
CA ALA A 220 10.74 -6.05 -11.65
C ALA A 220 10.36 -7.41 -11.05
N LEU A 221 9.56 -8.24 -11.74
CA LEU A 221 9.21 -9.60 -11.27
C LEU A 221 10.43 -10.46 -10.90
N PRO A 222 11.52 -10.49 -11.69
CA PRO A 222 12.70 -11.25 -11.30
C PRO A 222 13.37 -10.75 -10.02
N ALA A 223 13.32 -9.44 -9.73
CA ALA A 223 13.83 -8.88 -8.49
C ALA A 223 12.89 -9.20 -7.31
N ALA A 224 11.59 -9.14 -7.55
CA ALA A 224 10.56 -9.50 -6.58
C ALA A 224 10.75 -10.94 -6.10
N ASP A 225 10.93 -11.89 -7.03
CA ASP A 225 11.14 -13.31 -6.72
C ASP A 225 12.41 -13.57 -5.91
N ARG A 226 13.49 -12.82 -6.16
CA ARG A 226 14.75 -12.96 -5.41
C ARG A 226 14.65 -12.42 -3.99
N LEU A 227 13.85 -11.38 -3.77
CA LEU A 227 13.70 -10.79 -2.44
C LEU A 227 12.89 -11.69 -1.50
N ARG A 228 11.98 -12.52 -2.03
CA ARG A 228 11.15 -13.43 -1.23
C ARG A 228 12.02 -14.35 -0.37
N GLY A 229 11.82 -14.32 0.93
CA GLY A 229 12.57 -15.16 1.87
C GLY A 229 14.04 -14.78 2.07
N LEU A 230 14.56 -13.73 1.43
CA LEU A 230 15.97 -13.33 1.55
C LEU A 230 16.32 -12.81 2.95
N VAL A 231 15.40 -12.07 3.56
CA VAL A 231 15.51 -11.55 4.94
C VAL A 231 14.26 -12.01 5.71
N PRO A 232 14.22 -13.27 6.21
CA PRO A 232 13.00 -13.94 6.67
C PRO A 232 12.17 -13.18 7.70
N ASP A 233 12.82 -12.58 8.69
CA ASP A 233 12.14 -11.91 9.81
C ASP A 233 12.00 -10.39 9.62
N ALA A 234 12.33 -9.86 8.44
CA ALA A 234 12.03 -8.48 8.07
C ALA A 234 10.68 -8.40 7.34
N GLY A 235 9.61 -8.13 8.08
CA GLY A 235 8.24 -8.12 7.55
C GLY A 235 8.07 -7.24 6.31
N HIS A 236 8.61 -6.02 6.31
CA HIS A 236 8.58 -5.15 5.14
C HIS A 236 9.26 -5.78 3.91
N LEU A 237 10.47 -6.35 4.03
CA LEU A 237 11.13 -6.98 2.88
C LEU A 237 10.40 -8.23 2.37
N GLN A 238 9.70 -8.98 3.23
CA GLN A 238 8.83 -10.07 2.80
C GLN A 238 7.61 -9.59 2.00
N HIS A 239 7.10 -8.42 2.35
CA HIS A 239 5.92 -7.83 1.72
C HIS A 239 6.26 -7.18 0.39
N MET A 240 7.42 -6.52 0.26
CA MET A 240 7.77 -5.70 -0.91
C MET A 240 7.51 -6.33 -2.29
N PRO A 241 7.77 -7.64 -2.52
CA PRO A 241 7.39 -8.29 -3.79
C PRO A 241 5.91 -8.10 -4.18
N SER A 242 5.00 -7.96 -3.21
CA SER A 242 3.57 -7.82 -3.47
C SER A 242 3.18 -6.51 -4.17
N HIS A 243 4.00 -5.47 -4.08
CA HIS A 243 3.82 -4.23 -4.85
C HIS A 243 3.84 -4.50 -6.36
N ILE A 244 4.75 -5.38 -6.81
CA ILE A 244 4.80 -5.78 -8.23
C ILE A 244 3.72 -6.82 -8.54
N ASP A 245 3.47 -7.77 -7.63
CA ASP A 245 2.48 -8.82 -7.82
C ASP A 245 1.07 -8.26 -8.03
N VAL A 246 0.66 -7.26 -7.23
CA VAL A 246 -0.69 -6.68 -7.31
C VAL A 246 -0.93 -6.00 -8.65
N LEU A 247 0.07 -5.28 -9.16
CA LEU A 247 0.01 -4.60 -10.46
C LEU A 247 0.02 -5.61 -11.62
N CYS A 248 0.69 -6.74 -11.45
CA CYS A 248 0.75 -7.81 -12.46
C CYS A 248 -0.43 -8.79 -12.38
N GLY A 249 -1.35 -8.63 -11.43
CA GLY A 249 -2.52 -9.48 -11.27
C GLY A 249 -2.25 -10.83 -10.57
N ASP A 250 -1.08 -11.02 -9.97
CA ASP A 250 -0.80 -12.22 -9.17
C ASP A 250 -1.25 -12.04 -7.72
N TYR A 251 -2.56 -11.95 -7.53
CA TYR A 251 -3.15 -11.77 -6.20
C TYR A 251 -2.89 -12.95 -5.26
N ARG A 252 -2.54 -14.14 -5.78
CA ARG A 252 -2.12 -15.29 -4.96
C ARG A 252 -0.76 -15.02 -4.31
N ALA A 253 0.19 -14.50 -5.08
CA ALA A 253 1.48 -14.07 -4.57
C ALA A 253 1.33 -12.92 -3.57
N VAL A 254 0.40 -11.97 -3.82
CA VAL A 254 0.06 -10.90 -2.85
C VAL A 254 -0.35 -11.48 -1.50
N VAL A 255 -1.34 -12.40 -1.45
CA VAL A 255 -1.80 -13.01 -0.19
C VAL A 255 -0.68 -13.81 0.49
N SER A 256 0.14 -14.52 -0.29
CA SER A 256 1.24 -15.34 0.24
C SER A 256 2.35 -14.50 0.86
N ALA A 257 2.86 -13.49 0.14
CA ALA A 257 3.93 -12.61 0.59
C ALA A 257 3.55 -11.87 1.87
N ASN A 258 2.33 -11.33 1.90
CA ASN A 258 1.85 -10.60 3.06
C ASN A 258 1.50 -11.50 4.25
N SER A 259 1.14 -12.77 4.02
CA SER A 259 1.02 -13.74 5.12
C SER A 259 2.38 -14.06 5.77
N ALA A 260 3.45 -14.13 4.97
CA ALA A 260 4.81 -14.28 5.47
C ALA A 260 5.26 -13.02 6.23
N ALA A 261 4.99 -11.83 5.67
CA ALA A 261 5.28 -10.55 6.29
C ALA A 261 4.60 -10.38 7.66
N ILE A 262 3.30 -10.68 7.75
CA ILE A 262 2.54 -10.67 9.01
C ILE A 262 3.17 -11.60 10.05
N THR A 263 3.57 -12.81 9.64
CA THR A 263 4.21 -13.78 10.54
C THR A 263 5.56 -13.26 11.06
N ALA A 264 6.35 -12.61 10.21
CA ALA A 264 7.61 -11.97 10.60
C ALA A 264 7.36 -10.80 11.58
N ASP A 265 6.41 -9.93 11.27
CA ASP A 265 6.06 -8.79 12.12
C ASP A 265 5.53 -9.22 13.49
N GLU A 266 4.77 -10.32 13.58
CA GLU A 266 4.35 -10.85 14.88
C GLU A 266 5.54 -11.29 15.75
N LYS A 267 6.65 -11.76 15.16
CA LYS A 267 7.89 -12.01 15.92
C LYS A 267 8.45 -10.71 16.48
N TYR A 268 8.49 -9.66 15.67
CA TYR A 268 8.94 -8.33 16.10
C TYR A 268 8.10 -7.79 17.24
N VAL A 269 6.77 -7.83 17.11
CA VAL A 269 5.83 -7.32 18.12
C VAL A 269 5.97 -8.02 19.46
N ARG A 270 6.16 -9.35 19.46
CA ARG A 270 6.38 -10.11 20.70
C ARG A 270 7.61 -9.64 21.48
N ALA A 271 8.60 -9.06 20.81
CA ALA A 271 9.84 -8.60 21.42
C ALA A 271 9.89 -7.08 21.67
N ALA A 272 9.33 -6.28 20.77
CA ALA A 272 9.42 -4.82 20.78
C ALA A 272 8.14 -4.11 21.25
N GLY A 273 7.00 -4.82 21.28
CA GLY A 273 5.68 -4.24 21.53
C GLY A 273 5.01 -3.71 20.26
N GLU A 274 3.76 -3.27 20.40
CA GLU A 274 2.88 -2.84 19.29
C GLU A 274 2.66 -1.32 19.20
N ILE A 275 3.09 -0.56 20.21
CA ILE A 275 2.90 0.89 20.28
C ILE A 275 4.15 1.59 19.74
N ASN A 276 4.30 1.61 18.42
CA ASN A 276 5.40 2.25 17.71
C ASN A 276 4.98 2.65 16.28
N PHE A 277 5.80 3.46 15.62
CA PHE A 277 5.52 3.92 14.27
C PHE A 277 5.56 2.78 13.24
N TYR A 278 6.38 1.74 13.48
CA TYR A 278 6.47 0.56 12.62
C TYR A 278 5.12 -0.18 12.47
N THR A 279 4.15 0.04 13.37
CA THR A 279 2.77 -0.47 13.19
C THR A 279 2.10 0.03 11.92
N LEU A 280 2.48 1.19 11.35
CA LEU A 280 2.01 1.63 10.03
C LEU A 280 2.44 0.65 8.91
N TYR A 281 3.71 0.25 8.90
CA TYR A 281 4.21 -0.74 7.94
C TYR A 281 3.54 -2.10 8.12
N ARG A 282 3.25 -2.48 9.37
CA ARG A 282 2.51 -3.71 9.66
C ARG A 282 1.06 -3.65 9.16
N ALA A 283 0.38 -2.53 9.38
CA ALA A 283 -0.98 -2.29 8.88
C ALA A 283 -1.03 -2.38 7.35
N HIS A 284 0.02 -1.94 6.66
CA HIS A 284 0.18 -2.08 5.22
C HIS A 284 0.15 -3.53 4.74
N ASN A 285 0.86 -4.41 5.44
CA ASN A 285 0.92 -5.84 5.10
C ASN A 285 -0.47 -6.48 5.18
N TYR A 286 -1.25 -6.13 6.21
CA TYR A 286 -2.64 -6.57 6.29
C TYR A 286 -3.50 -5.98 5.18
N HIS A 287 -3.34 -4.70 4.86
CA HIS A 287 -4.08 -4.04 3.78
C HIS A 287 -3.89 -4.76 2.45
N PHE A 288 -2.65 -5.07 2.07
CA PHE A 288 -2.33 -5.87 0.88
C PHE A 288 -3.00 -7.24 0.88
N LYS A 289 -2.93 -7.96 2.00
CA LYS A 289 -3.54 -9.28 2.10
C LYS A 289 -5.08 -9.21 2.00
N ILE A 290 -5.72 -8.20 2.59
CA ILE A 290 -7.17 -7.96 2.45
C ILE A 290 -7.51 -7.68 0.98
N TYR A 291 -6.76 -6.78 0.33
CA TYR A 291 -6.97 -6.40 -1.06
C TYR A 291 -6.81 -7.61 -2.00
N GLY A 292 -5.71 -8.36 -1.88
CA GLY A 292 -5.49 -9.58 -2.66
C GLY A 292 -6.59 -10.63 -2.44
N ALA A 293 -7.00 -10.86 -1.20
CA ALA A 293 -8.08 -11.79 -0.88
C ALA A 293 -9.43 -11.34 -1.48
N MET A 294 -9.73 -10.04 -1.46
CA MET A 294 -10.91 -9.49 -2.14
C MET A 294 -10.87 -9.78 -3.64
N PHE A 295 -9.73 -9.63 -4.31
CA PHE A 295 -9.58 -9.82 -5.75
C PHE A 295 -9.54 -11.29 -6.19
N LEU A 296 -9.19 -12.20 -5.28
CA LEU A 296 -9.31 -13.65 -5.45
C LEU A 296 -10.70 -14.21 -5.15
N GLY A 297 -11.62 -13.40 -4.60
CA GLY A 297 -12.91 -13.90 -4.13
C GLY A 297 -12.79 -14.80 -2.89
N GLN A 298 -11.87 -14.47 -1.97
CA GLN A 298 -11.60 -15.21 -0.73
C GLN A 298 -12.15 -14.47 0.51
N LEU A 299 -13.44 -14.65 0.78
CA LEU A 299 -14.15 -14.06 1.91
C LEU A 299 -13.54 -14.48 3.25
N GLY A 300 -13.19 -15.75 3.42
CA GLY A 300 -12.63 -16.28 4.65
C GLY A 300 -11.32 -15.58 5.02
N THR A 301 -10.39 -15.53 4.06
CA THR A 301 -9.10 -14.86 4.23
C THR A 301 -9.26 -13.36 4.46
N ALA A 302 -10.16 -12.68 3.73
CA ALA A 302 -10.39 -11.25 3.92
C ALA A 302 -10.94 -10.92 5.33
N LEU A 303 -11.89 -11.72 5.83
CA LEU A 303 -12.48 -11.52 7.16
C LEU A 303 -11.51 -11.84 8.31
N GLU A 304 -10.71 -12.90 8.16
CA GLU A 304 -9.66 -13.22 9.13
C GLU A 304 -8.64 -12.07 9.21
N THR A 305 -8.15 -11.64 8.05
CA THR A 305 -7.10 -10.62 7.96
C THR A 305 -7.56 -9.27 8.48
N VAL A 306 -8.79 -8.85 8.16
CA VAL A 306 -9.30 -7.57 8.69
C VAL A 306 -9.54 -7.60 10.20
N ALA A 307 -9.88 -8.76 10.77
CA ALA A 307 -9.93 -8.91 12.23
C ALA A 307 -8.52 -8.84 12.86
N GLN A 308 -7.50 -9.42 12.22
CA GLN A 308 -6.11 -9.28 12.66
C GLN A 308 -5.62 -7.82 12.58
N LEU A 309 -5.92 -7.12 11.49
CA LEU A 309 -5.59 -5.70 11.32
C LEU A 309 -6.16 -4.83 12.44
N GLU A 310 -7.47 -4.94 12.71
CA GLU A 310 -8.11 -4.17 13.77
C GLU A 310 -7.53 -4.46 15.15
N ASN A 311 -7.20 -5.72 15.44
CA ASN A 311 -6.55 -6.09 16.69
C ASN A 311 -5.12 -5.55 16.79
N SER A 312 -4.45 -5.32 15.67
CA SER A 312 -3.07 -4.79 15.63
C SER A 312 -2.98 -3.27 15.83
N ILE A 313 -4.12 -2.58 15.84
CA ILE A 313 -4.22 -1.12 16.02
C ILE A 313 -5.05 -0.85 17.29
N PRO A 314 -4.47 -1.01 18.49
CA PRO A 314 -5.18 -0.74 19.73
C PRO A 314 -5.51 0.75 19.87
N GLU A 315 -6.59 1.06 20.60
CA GLU A 315 -7.01 2.45 20.83
C GLU A 315 -5.91 3.31 21.48
N GLU A 316 -5.11 2.72 22.37
CA GLU A 316 -3.97 3.40 23.01
C GLU A 316 -2.98 3.96 21.98
N LEU A 317 -2.71 3.20 20.91
CA LEU A 317 -1.85 3.63 19.81
C LEU A 317 -2.47 4.85 19.10
N LEU A 318 -3.77 4.79 18.78
CA LEU A 318 -4.46 5.92 18.13
C LEU A 318 -4.48 7.19 18.98
N ARG A 319 -4.36 7.07 20.31
CA ARG A 319 -4.33 8.23 21.22
C ARG A 319 -2.95 8.87 21.36
N VAL A 320 -1.90 8.31 20.75
CA VAL A 320 -0.57 8.94 20.71
C VAL A 320 -0.62 10.24 19.88
N PRO A 321 -0.28 11.40 20.47
CA PRO A 321 -0.41 12.69 19.78
C PRO A 321 0.81 13.06 18.93
N SER A 322 1.99 12.49 19.19
CA SER A 322 3.23 12.73 18.44
C SER A 322 4.07 11.44 18.39
N PRO A 323 4.34 10.90 17.19
CA PRO A 323 3.65 11.23 15.93
C PRO A 323 2.13 11.07 16.06
N PRO A 324 1.30 11.84 15.32
CA PRO A 324 -0.15 11.85 15.51
C PRO A 324 -0.80 10.58 14.96
N MET A 325 -0.70 9.45 15.69
CA MET A 325 -0.96 8.11 15.16
C MET A 325 -2.37 7.91 14.61
N ALA A 326 -3.39 8.59 15.15
CA ALA A 326 -4.74 8.51 14.58
C ALA A 326 -4.83 9.11 13.16
N ASP A 327 -3.98 10.09 12.82
CA ASP A 327 -3.91 10.65 11.46
C ASP A 327 -3.42 9.61 10.45
N TRP A 328 -2.57 8.68 10.88
CA TRP A 328 -1.93 7.67 10.02
C TRP A 328 -2.65 6.32 10.01
N LEU A 329 -3.28 5.92 11.12
CA LEU A 329 -3.72 4.54 11.32
C LEU A 329 -5.25 4.34 11.42
N GLU A 330 -6.02 5.38 11.77
CA GLU A 330 -7.44 5.19 12.09
C GLU A 330 -8.24 4.68 10.89
N SER A 331 -7.88 5.09 9.68
CA SER A 331 -8.55 4.71 8.44
C SER A 331 -8.49 3.21 8.14
N PHE A 332 -7.41 2.52 8.54
CA PHE A 332 -7.26 1.06 8.38
C PHE A 332 -8.34 0.27 9.14
N VAL A 333 -8.79 0.78 10.29
CA VAL A 333 -9.83 0.13 11.11
C VAL A 333 -11.17 0.05 10.37
N SER A 334 -11.38 0.91 9.36
CA SER A 334 -12.62 0.96 8.58
C SER A 334 -12.72 -0.10 7.47
N MET A 335 -11.61 -0.79 7.15
CA MET A 335 -11.49 -1.67 5.97
C MET A 335 -12.51 -2.82 5.94
N ARG A 336 -13.03 -3.25 7.11
CA ARG A 336 -14.07 -4.29 7.17
C ARG A 336 -15.30 -3.90 6.35
N VAL A 337 -15.63 -2.62 6.25
CA VAL A 337 -16.78 -2.15 5.48
C VAL A 337 -16.66 -2.58 4.02
N HIS A 338 -15.52 -2.32 3.37
CA HIS A 338 -15.30 -2.73 1.98
C HIS A 338 -15.29 -4.25 1.80
N VAL A 339 -14.72 -5.01 2.74
CA VAL A 339 -14.80 -6.48 2.70
C VAL A 339 -16.26 -6.94 2.68
N LEU A 340 -17.10 -6.40 3.58
CA LEU A 340 -18.51 -6.79 3.63
C LEU A 340 -19.30 -6.36 2.38
N ILE A 341 -18.99 -5.21 1.79
CA ILE A 341 -19.62 -4.76 0.53
C ILE A 341 -19.22 -5.68 -0.63
N ARG A 342 -17.92 -5.94 -0.80
CA ARG A 342 -17.38 -6.76 -1.90
C ARG A 342 -18.07 -8.12 -1.98
N PHE A 343 -18.32 -8.74 -0.83
CA PHE A 343 -18.90 -10.08 -0.71
C PHE A 343 -20.40 -10.07 -0.41
N GLY A 344 -21.08 -8.93 -0.55
CA GLY A 344 -22.53 -8.82 -0.39
C GLY A 344 -23.04 -9.24 1.00
N GLN A 345 -22.22 -9.08 2.04
CA GLN A 345 -22.55 -9.45 3.42
C GLN A 345 -23.46 -8.40 4.07
N TRP A 346 -24.58 -8.08 3.41
CA TRP A 346 -25.45 -6.94 3.71
C TRP A 346 -26.00 -6.96 5.13
N ALA A 347 -26.49 -8.11 5.60
CA ALA A 347 -27.00 -8.24 6.96
C ALA A 347 -25.91 -7.94 8.00
N ARG A 348 -24.71 -8.50 7.82
CA ARG A 348 -23.58 -8.26 8.72
C ARG A 348 -23.15 -6.79 8.71
N LEU A 349 -23.17 -6.13 7.55
CA LEU A 349 -22.81 -4.72 7.41
C LEU A 349 -23.84 -3.80 8.05
N ILE A 350 -25.14 -4.11 7.91
CA ILE A 350 -26.23 -3.39 8.58
C ILE A 350 -26.07 -3.49 10.11
N ASP A 351 -25.75 -4.68 10.61
CA ASP A 351 -25.65 -4.99 12.03
C ASP A 351 -24.29 -4.62 12.65
N LEU A 352 -23.35 -4.06 11.88
CA LEU A 352 -22.06 -3.62 12.42
C LEU A 352 -22.28 -2.53 13.50
N PRO A 353 -21.72 -2.71 14.70
CA PRO A 353 -21.88 -1.73 15.77
C PRO A 353 -21.07 -0.45 15.45
N PRO A 354 -21.56 0.74 15.85
CA PRO A 354 -20.76 1.95 15.78
C PRO A 354 -19.54 1.87 16.73
N PRO A 355 -18.44 2.59 16.43
CA PRO A 355 -17.32 2.68 17.35
C PRO A 355 -17.75 3.32 18.68
N LYS A 356 -17.09 2.90 19.77
CA LYS A 356 -17.39 3.40 21.13
C LYS A 356 -17.07 4.90 21.28
N ASP A 357 -16.01 5.35 20.62
CA ASP A 357 -15.57 6.75 20.60
C ASP A 357 -15.61 7.31 19.16
N PRO A 358 -16.77 7.82 18.70
CA PRO A 358 -16.87 8.38 17.36
C PRO A 358 -16.08 9.68 17.15
N ASP A 359 -15.53 10.30 18.21
CA ASP A 359 -14.65 11.46 18.08
C ASP A 359 -13.21 11.06 17.74
N LEU A 360 -12.77 9.88 18.18
CA LEU A 360 -11.49 9.27 17.76
C LEU A 360 -11.62 8.60 16.39
N TYR A 361 -12.63 7.75 16.21
CA TYR A 361 -12.86 6.89 15.05
C TYR A 361 -13.72 7.57 13.97
N ARG A 362 -13.27 8.73 13.49
CA ARG A 362 -14.07 9.60 12.61
C ARG A 362 -14.23 9.02 11.21
N VAL A 363 -13.15 8.53 10.61
CA VAL A 363 -13.17 7.91 9.28
C VAL A 363 -13.98 6.62 9.33
N THR A 364 -13.76 5.80 10.36
CA THR A 364 -14.50 4.55 10.59
C THR A 364 -16.00 4.78 10.75
N THR A 365 -16.40 5.84 11.48
CA THR A 365 -17.81 6.21 11.63
C THR A 365 -18.44 6.61 10.29
N ALA A 366 -17.75 7.43 9.49
CA ALA A 366 -18.22 7.81 8.17
C ALA A 366 -18.34 6.57 7.25
N MET A 367 -17.29 5.75 7.17
CA MET A 367 -17.26 4.56 6.35
C MET A 367 -18.37 3.56 6.73
N LEU A 368 -18.64 3.37 8.02
CA LEU A 368 -19.75 2.53 8.50
C LEU A 368 -21.10 3.03 7.96
N HIS A 369 -21.37 4.33 8.05
CA HIS A 369 -22.63 4.90 7.54
C HIS A 369 -22.74 4.81 6.02
N TYR A 370 -21.63 5.00 5.30
CA TYR A 370 -21.55 4.74 3.86
C TYR A 370 -21.94 3.29 3.54
N GLY A 371 -21.29 2.32 4.18
CA GLY A 371 -21.53 0.90 3.93
C GLY A 371 -22.94 0.47 4.28
N GLN A 372 -23.50 0.96 5.40
CA GLN A 372 -24.91 0.76 5.74
C GLN A 372 -25.83 1.33 4.65
N GLY A 373 -25.54 2.51 4.12
CA GLY A 373 -26.31 3.12 3.02
C GLY A 373 -26.32 2.26 1.75
N VAL A 374 -25.17 1.71 1.38
CA VAL A 374 -25.05 0.78 0.24
C VAL A 374 -25.82 -0.50 0.51
N ALA A 375 -25.66 -1.11 1.69
CA ALA A 375 -26.36 -2.33 2.07
C ALA A 375 -27.89 -2.16 2.09
N TYR A 376 -28.39 -1.05 2.65
CA TYR A 376 -29.82 -0.74 2.61
C TYR A 376 -30.32 -0.50 1.19
N SER A 377 -29.53 0.15 0.33
CA SER A 377 -29.87 0.34 -1.09
C SER A 377 -29.97 -1.00 -1.81
N ALA A 378 -28.94 -1.84 -1.71
CA ALA A 378 -28.89 -3.17 -2.34
C ALA A 378 -30.02 -4.11 -1.88
N THR A 379 -30.53 -3.92 -0.66
CA THR A 379 -31.63 -4.72 -0.09
C THR A 379 -33.02 -4.08 -0.26
N GLY A 380 -33.14 -2.98 -1.02
CA GLY A 380 -34.41 -2.30 -1.31
C GLY A 380 -34.99 -1.49 -0.14
N ARG A 381 -34.22 -1.29 0.94
CA ARG A 381 -34.61 -0.56 2.15
C ARG A 381 -34.31 0.94 1.99
N ILE A 382 -35.00 1.56 1.04
CA ILE A 382 -34.69 2.92 0.55
C ILE A 382 -34.75 3.99 1.66
N ALA A 383 -35.73 3.93 2.55
CA ALA A 383 -35.87 4.91 3.62
C ALA A 383 -34.69 4.85 4.61
N GLU A 384 -34.24 3.65 4.95
CA GLU A 384 -33.06 3.44 5.79
C GLU A 384 -31.76 3.84 5.08
N ALA A 385 -31.67 3.61 3.76
CA ALA A 385 -30.54 4.05 2.94
C ALA A 385 -30.41 5.58 2.92
N GLU A 386 -31.52 6.31 2.72
CA GLU A 386 -31.55 7.77 2.79
C GLU A 386 -31.16 8.28 4.20
N ALA A 387 -31.59 7.59 5.25
CA ALA A 387 -31.19 7.92 6.61
C ALA A 387 -29.70 7.68 6.87
N ALA A 388 -29.14 6.58 6.35
CA ALA A 388 -27.72 6.28 6.42
C ALA A 388 -26.88 7.29 5.64
N GLN A 389 -27.32 7.68 4.43
CA GLN A 389 -26.68 8.73 3.63
C GLN A 389 -26.61 10.06 4.39
N ARG A 390 -27.69 10.48 5.06
CA ARG A 390 -27.66 11.70 5.89
C ARG A 390 -26.67 11.59 7.05
N ARG A 391 -26.59 10.44 7.72
CA ARG A 391 -25.60 10.22 8.80
C ARG A 391 -24.17 10.21 8.26
N PHE A 392 -23.95 9.61 7.10
CA PHE A 392 -22.67 9.61 6.41
C PHE A 392 -22.19 11.04 6.13
N LEU A 393 -23.04 11.89 5.53
CA LEU A 393 -22.67 13.28 5.23
C LEU A 393 -22.33 14.08 6.49
N VAL A 394 -23.05 13.87 7.59
CA VAL A 394 -22.73 14.51 8.88
C VAL A 394 -21.40 13.99 9.46
N ALA A 395 -21.11 12.70 9.33
CA ALA A 395 -19.86 12.12 9.80
C ALA A 395 -18.66 12.57 8.96
N LEU A 396 -18.83 12.68 7.64
CA LEU A 396 -17.82 13.17 6.70
C LEU A 396 -17.30 14.56 7.09
N GLU A 397 -18.20 15.49 7.44
CA GLU A 397 -17.81 16.86 7.86
C GLU A 397 -16.96 16.90 9.14
N ARG A 398 -16.95 15.82 9.94
CA ARG A 398 -16.14 15.74 11.16
C ARG A 398 -14.73 15.20 10.89
N VAL A 399 -14.49 14.55 9.75
CA VAL A 399 -13.18 14.01 9.39
C VAL A 399 -12.23 15.17 9.09
N PRO A 400 -11.13 15.34 9.85
CA PRO A 400 -10.19 16.42 9.61
C PRO A 400 -9.32 16.13 8.37
N GLU A 401 -8.82 17.20 7.75
CA GLU A 401 -7.91 17.13 6.59
C GLU A 401 -6.62 16.35 6.88
N SER A 402 -6.22 16.25 8.17
CA SER A 402 -5.03 15.53 8.60
C SER A 402 -5.16 14.00 8.55
N ARG A 403 -6.38 13.45 8.44
CA ARG A 403 -6.57 11.99 8.37
C ARG A 403 -6.14 11.50 7.00
N MET A 404 -5.16 10.60 6.99
CA MET A 404 -4.58 10.02 5.79
C MET A 404 -4.80 8.51 5.73
N LEU A 405 -4.74 7.99 4.52
CA LEU A 405 -4.40 6.60 4.25
C LEU A 405 -3.28 6.65 3.22
N PHE A 406 -2.04 6.47 3.70
CA PHE A 406 -0.80 6.75 2.97
C PHE A 406 -0.83 8.12 2.26
N ASN A 407 -0.81 8.11 0.92
CA ASN A 407 -0.68 9.31 0.09
C ASN A 407 -2.01 10.06 -0.10
N ASN A 408 -3.12 9.46 0.34
CA ASN A 408 -4.46 9.96 0.08
C ASN A 408 -5.08 10.54 1.35
N THR A 409 -5.75 11.69 1.24
CA THR A 409 -6.58 12.17 2.35
C THR A 409 -7.80 11.27 2.50
N CYS A 410 -8.22 11.02 3.73
CA CYS A 410 -9.45 10.28 3.98
C CYS A 410 -10.68 11.02 3.46
N ARG A 411 -10.63 12.35 3.33
CA ARG A 411 -11.73 13.14 2.78
C ARG A 411 -11.90 12.91 1.28
N ASP A 412 -10.81 12.80 0.52
CA ASP A 412 -10.86 12.44 -0.91
C ASP A 412 -11.41 11.02 -1.11
N ILE A 413 -10.95 10.05 -0.29
CA ILE A 413 -11.49 8.68 -0.31
C ILE A 413 -12.99 8.67 0.00
N LEU A 414 -13.43 9.43 1.00
CA LEU A 414 -14.85 9.50 1.36
C LEU A 414 -15.68 10.30 0.32
N ALA A 415 -15.07 11.16 -0.50
CA ALA A 415 -15.76 11.79 -1.63
C ALA A 415 -16.17 10.74 -2.69
N ILE A 416 -15.33 9.73 -2.93
CA ILE A 416 -15.67 8.56 -3.75
C ILE A 416 -16.87 7.81 -3.14
N ALA A 417 -16.83 7.59 -1.82
CA ALA A 417 -17.91 6.95 -1.07
C ALA A 417 -19.25 7.70 -1.20
N ALA A 418 -19.21 9.03 -1.14
CA ALA A 418 -20.38 9.89 -1.30
C ALA A 418 -21.03 9.71 -2.69
N ALA A 419 -20.21 9.74 -3.75
CA ALA A 419 -20.66 9.57 -5.13
C ALA A 419 -21.18 8.15 -5.39
N MET A 420 -20.49 7.12 -4.87
CA MET A 420 -20.90 5.71 -4.95
C MET A 420 -22.27 5.50 -4.29
N LEU A 421 -22.44 5.98 -3.05
CA LEU A 421 -23.70 5.84 -2.31
C LEU A 421 -24.86 6.57 -2.99
N GLU A 422 -24.64 7.78 -3.51
CA GLU A 422 -25.68 8.48 -4.28
C GLU A 422 -26.05 7.69 -5.54
N GLY A 423 -25.07 7.14 -6.25
CA GLY A 423 -25.28 6.29 -7.42
C GLY A 423 -26.16 5.08 -7.12
N GLU A 424 -25.75 4.28 -6.14
CA GLU A 424 -26.48 3.07 -5.69
C GLU A 424 -27.90 3.39 -5.24
N LEU A 425 -28.07 4.42 -4.41
CA LEU A 425 -29.39 4.81 -3.89
C LEU A 425 -30.32 5.28 -5.00
N ARG A 426 -29.83 6.13 -5.92
CA ARG A 426 -30.61 6.61 -7.08
C ARG A 426 -30.99 5.47 -8.00
N TYR A 427 -30.08 4.54 -8.23
CA TYR A 427 -30.35 3.37 -9.06
C TYR A 427 -31.54 2.58 -8.51
N ARG A 428 -31.55 2.36 -7.19
CA ARG A 428 -32.61 1.62 -6.49
C ARG A 428 -33.93 2.38 -6.38
N LYS A 429 -33.91 3.71 -6.56
CA LYS A 429 -35.11 4.55 -6.70
C LYS A 429 -35.67 4.60 -8.12
N GLY A 430 -34.98 4.00 -9.10
CA GLY A 430 -35.34 4.09 -10.52
C GLY A 430 -34.89 5.40 -11.19
N ASP A 431 -34.09 6.23 -10.51
CA ASP A 431 -33.53 7.48 -11.03
C ASP A 431 -32.25 7.19 -11.88
N TYR A 432 -32.35 6.31 -12.88
CA TYR A 432 -31.17 5.73 -13.57
C TYR A 432 -30.20 6.77 -14.15
N ASP A 433 -30.70 7.84 -14.77
CA ASP A 433 -29.85 8.91 -15.31
C ASP A 433 -29.00 9.58 -14.22
N LYS A 434 -29.58 9.81 -13.04
CA LYS A 434 -28.85 10.40 -11.90
C LYS A 434 -27.88 9.37 -11.31
N ALA A 435 -28.30 8.12 -11.23
CA ALA A 435 -27.48 7.02 -10.73
C ALA A 435 -26.18 6.89 -11.54
N PHE A 436 -26.28 6.72 -12.85
CA PHE A 436 -25.11 6.55 -13.71
C PHE A 436 -24.23 7.81 -13.79
N ARG A 437 -24.79 9.01 -13.62
CA ARG A 437 -23.98 10.23 -13.46
C ARG A 437 -23.15 10.20 -12.17
N ALA A 438 -23.75 9.83 -11.04
CA ALA A 438 -23.05 9.74 -9.75
C ALA A 438 -22.00 8.63 -9.73
N LEU A 439 -22.29 7.46 -10.33
CA LEU A 439 -21.33 6.37 -10.46
C LEU A 439 -20.13 6.75 -11.33
N ARG A 440 -20.33 7.50 -12.42
CA ARG A 440 -19.23 8.04 -13.23
C ARG A 440 -18.39 9.07 -12.47
N LEU A 441 -19.02 9.92 -11.65
CA LEU A 441 -18.28 10.82 -10.76
C LEU A 441 -17.46 10.03 -9.73
N SER A 442 -17.99 8.94 -9.19
CA SER A 442 -17.26 8.06 -8.28
C SER A 442 -16.01 7.48 -8.97
N ILE A 443 -16.13 7.02 -10.23
CA ILE A 443 -15.01 6.57 -11.05
C ILE A 443 -14.00 7.69 -11.31
N GLU A 444 -14.47 8.89 -11.67
CA GLU A 444 -13.59 10.04 -11.93
C GLU A 444 -12.77 10.41 -10.69
N LEU A 445 -13.37 10.39 -9.50
CA LEU A 445 -12.68 10.66 -8.25
C LEU A 445 -11.68 9.56 -7.90
N ASP A 446 -12.05 8.29 -8.09
CA ASP A 446 -11.21 7.10 -7.88
C ASP A 446 -9.97 7.11 -8.79
N ASP A 447 -10.16 7.31 -10.10
CA ASP A 447 -9.08 7.37 -11.11
C ASP A 447 -8.14 8.58 -10.96
N ASN A 448 -8.49 9.57 -10.12
CA ASN A 448 -7.71 10.79 -9.89
C ASN A 448 -7.10 10.87 -8.50
N LEU A 449 -7.26 9.85 -7.67
CA LEU A 449 -6.50 9.77 -6.42
C LEU A 449 -4.98 9.75 -6.69
N PRO A 450 -4.17 10.41 -5.85
CA PRO A 450 -2.75 10.15 -5.77
C PRO A 450 -2.42 8.65 -5.77
N TYR A 451 -1.34 8.28 -6.47
CA TYR A 451 -0.90 6.89 -6.55
C TYR A 451 -0.64 6.34 -5.15
N ASP A 452 -1.16 5.15 -4.90
CA ASP A 452 -1.02 4.42 -3.67
C ASP A 452 -1.36 2.96 -3.93
N GLU A 453 -0.75 2.05 -3.17
CA GLU A 453 -0.99 0.63 -3.33
C GLU A 453 -0.85 -0.12 -2.00
N PRO A 454 -1.87 -0.91 -1.61
CA PRO A 454 -3.15 -1.04 -2.29
C PRO A 454 -3.95 0.26 -2.16
N TRP A 455 -4.83 0.53 -3.13
CA TRP A 455 -5.64 1.75 -3.14
C TRP A 455 -6.50 1.87 -1.89
N GLY A 456 -6.53 3.06 -1.29
CA GLY A 456 -7.39 3.34 -0.14
C GLY A 456 -8.88 3.11 -0.41
N TRP A 457 -9.30 3.24 -1.67
CA TRP A 457 -10.58 2.75 -2.15
C TRP A 457 -10.47 1.30 -2.68
N MET A 458 -10.61 0.32 -1.79
CA MET A 458 -10.28 -1.10 -2.09
C MET A 458 -11.23 -1.82 -3.08
N GLN A 459 -12.41 -1.28 -3.37
CA GLN A 459 -13.35 -1.88 -4.33
C GLN A 459 -13.48 -0.98 -5.55
N PRO A 460 -12.82 -1.28 -6.69
CA PRO A 460 -12.87 -0.41 -7.85
C PRO A 460 -14.30 -0.05 -8.20
N THR A 461 -14.56 1.26 -8.27
CA THR A 461 -15.90 1.83 -8.50
C THR A 461 -16.53 1.32 -9.79
N ARG A 462 -15.68 1.02 -10.78
CA ARG A 462 -16.01 0.42 -12.07
C ARG A 462 -16.74 -0.92 -11.96
N HIS A 463 -16.48 -1.71 -10.91
CA HIS A 463 -17.16 -3.00 -10.73
C HIS A 463 -18.66 -2.81 -10.47
N ALA A 464 -19.03 -1.85 -9.62
CA ALA A 464 -20.44 -1.53 -9.37
C ALA A 464 -21.10 -0.94 -10.63
N TYR A 465 -20.44 0.01 -11.28
CA TYR A 465 -20.92 0.63 -12.52
C TYR A 465 -21.16 -0.41 -13.63
N GLY A 466 -20.18 -1.27 -13.91
CA GLY A 466 -20.29 -2.33 -14.92
C GLY A 466 -21.38 -3.36 -14.58
N ALA A 467 -21.56 -3.71 -13.31
CA ALA A 467 -22.59 -4.66 -12.89
C ALA A 467 -24.00 -4.10 -13.11
N LEU A 468 -24.22 -2.83 -12.78
CA LEU A 468 -25.49 -2.14 -12.95
C LEU A 468 -25.81 -1.82 -14.43
N LEU A 469 -24.79 -1.56 -15.26
CA LEU A 469 -24.96 -1.50 -16.71
C LEU A 469 -25.44 -2.84 -17.29
N LEU A 470 -24.84 -3.96 -16.86
CA LEU A 470 -25.28 -5.29 -17.29
C LEU A 470 -26.71 -5.62 -16.85
N GLU A 471 -27.10 -5.18 -15.64
CA GLU A 471 -28.47 -5.30 -15.11
C GLU A 471 -29.48 -4.56 -16.00
N GLN A 472 -29.13 -3.37 -16.52
CA GLN A 472 -29.95 -2.60 -17.47
C GLN A 472 -29.82 -3.06 -18.94
N GLY A 473 -29.00 -4.07 -19.22
CA GLY A 473 -28.77 -4.56 -20.59
C GLY A 473 -27.86 -3.68 -21.45
N HIS A 474 -27.14 -2.73 -20.85
CA HIS A 474 -26.15 -1.88 -21.52
C HIS A 474 -24.82 -2.65 -21.72
N ILE A 475 -24.87 -3.74 -22.48
CA ILE A 475 -23.79 -4.73 -22.55
C ILE A 475 -22.51 -4.13 -23.14
N ALA A 476 -22.62 -3.32 -24.20
CA ALA A 476 -21.45 -2.74 -24.86
C ALA A 476 -20.71 -1.73 -23.97
N GLU A 477 -21.45 -0.94 -23.17
CA GLU A 477 -20.85 -0.02 -22.20
C GLU A 477 -20.17 -0.79 -21.07
N ALA A 478 -20.81 -1.85 -20.55
CA ALA A 478 -20.22 -2.69 -19.53
C ALA A 478 -18.94 -3.39 -20.02
N GLU A 479 -18.93 -3.86 -21.26
CA GLU A 479 -17.75 -4.48 -21.88
C GLU A 479 -16.54 -3.54 -21.88
N ALA A 480 -16.74 -2.29 -22.28
CA ALA A 480 -15.68 -1.27 -22.27
C ALA A 480 -15.16 -0.99 -20.86
N VAL A 481 -16.04 -0.98 -19.86
CA VAL A 481 -15.67 -0.77 -18.45
C VAL A 481 -14.73 -1.89 -17.96
N TYR A 482 -15.09 -3.16 -18.21
CA TYR A 482 -14.24 -4.28 -17.77
C TYR A 482 -12.97 -4.42 -18.60
N ARG A 483 -13.01 -4.07 -19.90
CA ARG A 483 -11.82 -4.05 -20.75
C ARG A 483 -10.75 -3.09 -20.20
N ALA A 484 -11.17 -1.88 -19.86
CA ALA A 484 -10.32 -0.87 -19.25
C ALA A 484 -9.81 -1.32 -17.87
N ASP A 485 -10.70 -1.83 -17.01
CA ASP A 485 -10.33 -2.32 -15.67
C ASP A 485 -9.30 -3.45 -15.72
N LEU A 486 -9.42 -4.39 -16.67
CA LEU A 486 -8.46 -5.49 -16.84
C LEU A 486 -7.14 -5.07 -17.52
N GLY A 487 -6.98 -3.81 -17.92
CA GLY A 487 -5.80 -3.33 -18.66
C GLY A 487 -5.68 -3.93 -20.06
N LEU A 488 -6.81 -4.26 -20.70
CA LEU A 488 -6.85 -4.81 -22.06
C LEU A 488 -6.92 -3.71 -23.14
N ASP A 489 -6.91 -2.45 -22.73
CA ASP A 489 -6.70 -1.26 -23.54
C ASP A 489 -6.02 -0.16 -22.70
N ASP A 490 -5.66 0.95 -23.36
CA ASP A 490 -4.90 2.05 -22.74
C ASP A 490 -5.81 3.14 -22.13
N THR A 491 -7.07 2.82 -21.81
CA THR A 491 -8.01 3.80 -21.24
C THR A 491 -7.60 4.25 -19.84
N LEU A 492 -7.04 3.33 -19.05
CA LEU A 492 -6.60 3.58 -17.68
C LEU A 492 -5.08 3.64 -17.58
N PRO A 493 -4.54 4.53 -16.72
CA PRO A 493 -3.12 4.49 -16.38
C PRO A 493 -2.75 3.14 -15.78
N ARG A 494 -1.49 2.73 -15.94
CA ARG A 494 -1.03 1.38 -15.56
C ARG A 494 -1.35 1.02 -14.11
N GLY A 495 -1.23 1.98 -13.19
CA GLY A 495 -1.58 1.83 -11.78
C GLY A 495 -3.06 1.53 -11.56
N SER A 496 -3.97 2.12 -12.33
CA SER A 496 -5.42 1.90 -12.15
C SER A 496 -5.96 0.66 -12.88
N GLN A 497 -5.08 -0.20 -13.38
CA GLN A 497 -5.46 -1.47 -14.03
C GLN A 497 -5.37 -2.62 -13.03
N HIS A 498 -6.30 -3.56 -13.15
CA HIS A 498 -6.47 -4.72 -12.30
C HIS A 498 -6.42 -6.04 -13.10
N PRO A 499 -5.27 -6.41 -13.69
CA PRO A 499 -5.15 -7.63 -14.48
C PRO A 499 -5.59 -8.87 -13.70
N ALA A 500 -6.19 -9.84 -14.39
CA ALA A 500 -6.57 -11.14 -13.83
C ALA A 500 -7.53 -11.14 -12.62
N ASN A 501 -8.13 -10.00 -12.25
CA ASN A 501 -9.07 -9.97 -11.13
C ASN A 501 -10.35 -10.75 -11.45
N VAL A 502 -10.82 -11.58 -10.51
CA VAL A 502 -11.88 -12.55 -10.79
C VAL A 502 -13.23 -11.89 -11.13
N TRP A 503 -13.48 -10.70 -10.57
CA TRP A 503 -14.75 -9.98 -10.69
C TRP A 503 -14.93 -9.36 -12.08
N SER A 504 -13.93 -8.65 -12.59
CA SER A 504 -13.97 -8.07 -13.93
C SER A 504 -13.77 -9.12 -15.00
N LEU A 505 -12.98 -10.18 -14.77
CA LEU A 505 -12.94 -11.34 -15.68
C LEU A 505 -14.34 -11.95 -15.87
N HIS A 506 -15.10 -12.11 -14.79
CA HIS A 506 -16.48 -12.60 -14.86
C HIS A 506 -17.37 -11.64 -15.66
N GLY A 507 -17.38 -10.36 -15.30
CA GLY A 507 -18.19 -9.34 -15.98
C GLY A 507 -17.86 -9.21 -17.47
N PHE A 508 -16.57 -9.21 -17.81
CA PHE A 508 -16.09 -9.14 -19.18
C PHE A 508 -16.50 -10.37 -19.99
N HIS A 509 -16.30 -11.58 -19.44
CA HIS A 509 -16.70 -12.82 -20.08
C HIS A 509 -18.22 -12.83 -20.38
N GLU A 510 -19.05 -12.43 -19.42
CA GLU A 510 -20.50 -12.31 -19.63
C GLU A 510 -20.83 -11.36 -20.80
N CYS A 511 -20.17 -10.20 -20.84
CA CYS A 511 -20.36 -9.24 -21.93
C CYS A 511 -20.00 -9.85 -23.29
N LEU A 512 -18.83 -10.50 -23.39
CA LEU A 512 -18.35 -11.09 -24.64
C LEU A 512 -19.29 -12.19 -25.16
N VAL A 513 -19.80 -13.04 -24.26
CA VAL A 513 -20.79 -14.08 -24.62
C VAL A 513 -22.08 -13.44 -25.13
N ARG A 514 -22.62 -12.44 -24.42
CA ARG A 514 -23.87 -11.77 -24.81
C ARG A 514 -23.74 -10.97 -26.12
N LEU A 515 -22.54 -10.49 -26.44
CA LEU A 515 -22.22 -9.80 -27.70
C LEU A 515 -21.87 -10.76 -28.86
N GLY A 516 -21.78 -12.07 -28.60
CA GLY A 516 -21.38 -13.06 -29.61
C GLY A 516 -19.90 -13.01 -29.99
N LYS A 517 -19.04 -12.38 -29.19
CA LYS A 517 -17.58 -12.30 -29.38
C LYS A 517 -16.90 -13.61 -28.90
N THR A 518 -17.24 -14.74 -29.55
CA THR A 518 -16.91 -16.09 -29.07
C THR A 518 -15.41 -16.38 -28.95
N GLY A 519 -14.57 -15.85 -29.85
CA GLY A 519 -13.12 -16.04 -29.80
C GLY A 519 -12.48 -15.40 -28.57
N GLU A 520 -12.80 -14.13 -28.31
CA GLU A 520 -12.35 -13.42 -27.10
C GLU A 520 -12.92 -14.08 -25.85
N ALA A 521 -14.20 -14.47 -25.86
CA ALA A 521 -14.85 -15.12 -24.73
C ALA A 521 -14.10 -16.40 -24.32
N GLN A 522 -13.68 -17.24 -25.27
CA GLN A 522 -12.93 -18.48 -24.98
C GLN A 522 -11.56 -18.22 -24.34
N LEU A 523 -10.90 -17.11 -24.66
CA LEU A 523 -9.63 -16.74 -24.05
C LEU A 523 -9.83 -16.29 -22.60
N ILE A 524 -10.83 -15.43 -22.37
CA ILE A 524 -11.17 -14.93 -21.04
C ILE A 524 -11.74 -16.02 -20.16
N GLU A 525 -12.53 -16.96 -20.70
CA GLU A 525 -13.07 -18.10 -19.96
C GLU A 525 -11.95 -18.95 -19.33
N LYS A 526 -10.82 -19.13 -20.02
CA LYS A 526 -9.67 -19.86 -19.47
C LYS A 526 -9.05 -19.13 -18.29
N GLN A 527 -8.87 -17.81 -18.39
CA GLN A 527 -8.34 -16.99 -17.29
C GLN A 527 -9.30 -16.99 -16.11
N LEU A 528 -10.59 -16.78 -16.37
CA LEU A 528 -11.65 -16.80 -15.36
C LEU A 528 -11.72 -18.15 -14.64
N LYS A 529 -11.60 -19.28 -15.35
CA LYS A 529 -11.55 -20.61 -14.72
C LYS A 529 -10.40 -20.74 -13.73
N PHE A 530 -9.23 -20.21 -14.06
CA PHE A 530 -8.07 -20.24 -13.15
C PHE A 530 -8.27 -19.31 -11.95
N ALA A 531 -8.72 -18.07 -12.18
CA ALA A 531 -8.99 -17.09 -11.13
C ALA A 531 -10.09 -17.57 -10.17
N ALA A 532 -11.18 -18.14 -10.68
CA ALA A 532 -12.30 -18.64 -9.89
C ALA A 532 -11.98 -19.93 -9.11
N ALA A 533 -10.94 -20.68 -9.50
CA ALA A 533 -10.59 -21.95 -8.85
C ALA A 533 -10.12 -21.79 -7.40
N VAL A 534 -9.77 -20.56 -6.97
CA VAL A 534 -9.29 -20.25 -5.62
C VAL A 534 -10.27 -19.41 -4.81
N ALA A 535 -11.38 -18.98 -5.42
CA ALA A 535 -12.43 -18.27 -4.73
C ALA A 535 -13.13 -19.23 -3.76
N ASP A 536 -13.50 -18.72 -2.58
CA ASP A 536 -14.28 -19.48 -1.58
C ASP A 536 -15.77 -19.11 -1.59
N VAL A 537 -16.16 -18.21 -2.51
CA VAL A 537 -17.55 -17.86 -2.81
C VAL A 537 -17.83 -18.01 -4.32
N PRO A 538 -19.10 -18.26 -4.72
CA PRO A 538 -19.50 -18.17 -6.12
C PRO A 538 -19.27 -16.77 -6.69
N ILE A 539 -18.71 -16.70 -7.89
CA ILE A 539 -18.55 -15.45 -8.64
C ILE A 539 -19.68 -15.37 -9.67
N GLU A 540 -20.75 -14.66 -9.32
CA GLU A 540 -21.98 -14.56 -10.14
C GLU A 540 -22.17 -13.20 -10.80
N ALA A 541 -21.47 -12.19 -10.29
CA ALA A 541 -21.43 -10.83 -10.82
C ALA A 541 -20.14 -10.16 -10.35
N SER A 542 -19.70 -9.11 -11.06
CA SER A 542 -18.55 -8.29 -10.66
C SER A 542 -18.80 -7.47 -9.38
N CYS A 543 -20.07 -7.27 -9.02
CA CYS A 543 -20.50 -6.60 -7.81
C CYS A 543 -21.81 -7.21 -7.28
N CYS A 544 -21.88 -7.47 -5.98
CA CYS A 544 -23.11 -7.91 -5.30
C CYS A 544 -24.20 -6.84 -5.27
N CYS A 545 -23.90 -5.61 -5.69
CA CYS A 545 -24.91 -4.58 -5.91
C CYS A 545 -25.83 -4.93 -7.09
N ARG A 546 -25.46 -5.83 -8.01
CA ARG A 546 -26.37 -6.32 -9.05
C ARG A 546 -27.33 -7.35 -8.46
N LEU A 547 -28.63 -7.19 -8.71
CA LEU A 547 -29.65 -8.18 -8.33
C LEU A 547 -29.88 -9.17 -9.47
N PRO A 548 -30.19 -10.44 -9.17
CA PRO A 548 -30.65 -11.39 -10.18
C PRO A 548 -31.88 -10.81 -10.87
N THR A 549 -31.83 -10.65 -12.20
CA THR A 549 -33.03 -10.32 -12.98
C THR A 549 -34.00 -11.49 -12.80
N VAL A 550 -35.13 -11.26 -12.12
CA VAL A 550 -36.24 -12.21 -12.13
C VAL A 550 -36.58 -12.40 -13.60
N ALA A 551 -36.33 -13.60 -14.13
CA ALA A 551 -36.63 -13.89 -15.52
C ALA A 551 -38.11 -13.55 -15.78
N GLU A 552 -38.35 -12.56 -16.64
CA GLU A 552 -39.67 -12.27 -17.20
C GLU A 552 -40.15 -13.53 -17.93
N GLY A 553 -40.92 -14.38 -17.24
CA GLY A 553 -41.35 -15.65 -17.80
C GLY A 553 -42.12 -16.58 -16.86
N GLN A 554 -42.10 -16.36 -15.54
CA GLN A 554 -42.98 -17.11 -14.63
C GLN A 554 -44.12 -16.20 -14.18
N SER A 555 -45.18 -16.19 -14.99
CA SER A 555 -46.48 -15.67 -14.59
C SER A 555 -46.89 -16.33 -13.28
N HIS A 556 -47.17 -15.54 -12.25
CA HIS A 556 -47.92 -16.00 -11.10
C HIS A 556 -49.28 -16.55 -11.58
N CYS A 557 -49.38 -17.88 -11.68
CA CYS A 557 -50.66 -18.55 -11.74
C CYS A 557 -51.46 -18.15 -10.50
N ARG A 558 -52.60 -17.51 -10.75
CA ARG A 558 -53.61 -17.16 -9.77
C ARG A 558 -54.06 -18.41 -9.02
N ASP A 559 -54.14 -18.27 -7.71
CA ASP A 559 -54.76 -19.22 -6.79
C ASP A 559 -56.28 -19.27 -7.03
N PRO A 560 -56.88 -20.42 -7.38
CA PRO A 560 -58.32 -20.59 -7.47
C PRO A 560 -58.83 -21.34 -6.23
N SER A 561 -58.93 -20.66 -5.09
CA SER A 561 -59.72 -21.18 -3.98
C SER A 561 -60.45 -20.06 -3.22
N ALA A 562 -61.50 -19.55 -3.86
CA ALA A 562 -62.60 -18.89 -3.19
C ALA A 562 -63.90 -19.40 -3.82
N GLN A 563 -64.36 -20.57 -3.37
CA GLN A 563 -65.75 -21.04 -3.50
C GLN A 563 -65.95 -22.31 -2.66
N SER A 564 -66.33 -22.13 -1.39
CA SER A 564 -67.45 -22.79 -0.69
C SER A 564 -67.38 -22.50 0.80
#